data_AF-C5LKE1-F1
#
_entry.id   AF-C5LKE1-F1
#
_cell.length_a   1.000
_cell.length_b   1.000
_cell.length_c   1.000
_cell.angle_alpha   90.00
_cell.angle_beta   90.00
_cell.angle_gamma   90.00
#
_symmetry.space_group_name_H-M   'P 1'
#
loop_
_entity.id
_entity.type
_entity.pdbx_description
1 polymer ?
#
loop_
_entity_poly.entity_id
_entity_poly.type
_entity_poly.pdbx_seq_one_letter_code
_entity_poly.pdbx_strand_id
1 'polypeptide(L)' 'MIEDATLSPQVEPVRCWPEVRRPLVGVLTLPCGDRCISGGGGYIAASYVKWLEAAGAQVVPIPHYETREHIMRLLKMVS' A
#
# COMPACT_ATOMS: atom_id res chain seq x y z
N MET A 1 -12.98 45.74 -38.33
CA MET A 1 -13.89 45.16 -37.32
C MET A 1 -14.26 43.79 -37.87
N ILE A 2 -13.74 42.68 -37.36
CA ILE A 2 -14.05 42.13 -36.03
C ILE A 2 -12.82 41.36 -35.51
N GLU A 3 -12.56 41.52 -34.22
CA GLU A 3 -11.48 40.90 -33.43
C GLU A 3 -11.82 39.49 -32.95
N ASP A 4 -10.75 38.71 -32.73
CA ASP A 4 -10.50 37.66 -31.72
C ASP A 4 -11.64 36.73 -31.24
N ALA A 5 -11.42 35.43 -31.42
CA ALA A 5 -11.68 34.48 -30.33
C ALA A 5 -10.75 33.27 -30.48
N THR A 6 -9.55 33.42 -29.94
CA THR A 6 -8.66 32.34 -29.53
C THR A 6 -9.38 31.37 -28.59
N LEU A 7 -10.02 30.33 -29.13
CA LEU A 7 -10.57 29.25 -28.31
C LEU A 7 -9.44 28.28 -27.93
N SER A 8 -8.68 28.63 -26.90
CA SER A 8 -7.76 27.71 -26.26
C SER A 8 -8.55 26.54 -25.63
N PRO A 9 -8.08 25.29 -25.76
CA PRO A 9 -8.67 24.19 -25.03
C PRO A 9 -8.46 24.47 -23.53
N GLN A 10 -9.56 24.60 -22.79
CA GLN A 10 -9.55 24.72 -21.35
C GLN A 10 -9.06 23.38 -20.78
N VAL A 11 -7.74 23.22 -20.67
CA VAL A 11 -7.15 22.13 -19.90
C VAL A 11 -7.41 22.48 -18.44
N GLU A 12 -8.44 21.85 -17.87
CA GLU A 12 -8.71 21.89 -16.43
C GLU A 12 -7.38 21.69 -15.67
N PRO A 13 -7.03 22.58 -14.73
CA PRO A 13 -5.78 22.44 -14.00
C PRO A 13 -5.76 21.07 -13.33
N VAL A 14 -4.63 20.37 -13.40
CA VAL A 14 -4.41 19.14 -12.65
C VAL A 14 -4.63 19.48 -11.19
N ARG A 15 -5.83 19.17 -10.69
CA ARG A 15 -6.19 19.42 -9.30
C ARG A 15 -5.25 18.53 -8.51
N CYS A 16 -4.36 19.14 -7.72
CA CYS A 16 -3.64 18.41 -6.69
C CYS A 16 -4.72 17.73 -5.85
N TRP A 17 -4.88 16.41 -6.02
CA TRP A 17 -5.82 15.64 -5.23
C TRP A 17 -5.51 15.92 -3.76
N PRO A 18 -6.53 15.99 -2.88
CA PRO A 18 -6.28 16.11 -1.44
C PRO A 18 -5.22 15.07 -1.09
N GLU A 19 -4.20 15.44 -0.31
CA GLU A 19 -3.07 14.59 0.06
C GLU A 19 -3.61 13.21 0.47
N VAL A 20 -3.62 12.26 -0.48
CA VAL A 20 -4.22 10.95 -0.23
C VAL A 20 -3.21 10.24 0.62
N ARG A 21 -3.38 10.34 1.95
CA ARG A 21 -2.59 9.55 2.88
C ARG A 21 -2.96 8.09 2.63
N ARG A 22 -2.03 7.36 2.02
CA ARG A 22 -2.14 5.91 1.81
C ARG A 22 -1.37 5.28 2.97
N PRO A 23 -2.02 4.89 4.07
CA PRO A 23 -1.31 4.36 5.22
C PRO A 23 -0.66 3.03 4.84
N LEU A 24 0.57 2.83 5.32
CA LEU A 24 1.28 1.57 5.19
C LEU A 24 0.97 0.69 6.41
N VAL A 25 0.35 -0.46 6.19
CA VAL A 25 -0.09 -1.38 7.26
C VAL A 25 0.68 -2.68 7.15
N GLY A 26 1.38 -3.04 8.23
CA GLY A 26 2.06 -4.33 8.35
C GLY A 26 1.09 -5.45 8.75
N VAL A 27 1.11 -6.58 8.03
CA VAL A 27 0.29 -7.77 8.33
C VAL A 27 1.20 -8.95 8.65
N LEU A 28 1.07 -9.51 9.85
CA LEU A 28 1.85 -10.66 10.29
C LEU A 28 1.47 -11.91 9.49
N THR A 29 2.48 -12.56 8.92
CA THR A 29 2.33 -13.88 8.28
C THR A 29 2.15 -14.97 9.33
N LEU A 30 1.60 -16.12 8.94
CA LEU A 30 1.54 -17.32 9.77
C LEU A 30 2.50 -18.40 9.23
N PRO A 31 3.05 -19.26 10.10
CA PRO A 31 3.77 -20.45 9.65
C PRO A 31 2.81 -21.34 8.86
N CYS A 32 3.22 -21.72 7.66
CA CYS A 32 2.35 -22.46 6.75
C CYS A 32 2.45 -23.99 6.92
N GLY A 33 3.40 -24.47 7.71
CA GLY A 33 3.69 -25.90 7.89
C GLY A 33 3.94 -26.60 6.56
N ASP A 34 3.59 -27.88 6.47
CA ASP A 34 3.82 -28.73 5.29
C ASP A 34 2.92 -28.39 4.08
N ARG A 35 1.98 -27.44 4.25
CA ARG A 35 0.96 -27.12 3.24
C ARG A 35 1.37 -26.02 2.27
N CYS A 36 2.51 -25.36 2.49
CA CYS A 36 3.04 -24.40 1.53
C CYS A 36 3.95 -25.08 0.50
N ILE A 37 3.72 -24.75 -0.78
CA ILE A 37 4.44 -25.29 -1.95
C ILE A 37 5.96 -25.04 -1.89
N SER A 38 6.40 -24.05 -1.12
CA SER A 38 7.80 -23.71 -0.87
C SER A 38 8.09 -23.79 0.63
N GLY A 39 8.71 -24.89 1.05
CA GLY A 39 8.96 -25.30 2.44
C GLY A 39 9.81 -24.32 3.27
N GLY A 40 9.19 -23.22 3.70
CA GLY A 40 9.80 -22.19 4.54
C GLY A 40 9.09 -20.84 4.51
N GLY A 41 8.05 -20.67 3.69
CA GLY A 41 7.32 -19.41 3.56
C GLY A 41 6.30 -19.11 4.67
N GLY A 42 5.97 -17.83 4.83
CA GLY A 42 4.82 -17.36 5.61
C GLY A 42 3.55 -17.27 4.76
N TYR A 43 2.39 -17.49 5.37
CA TYR A 43 1.08 -17.39 4.75
C TYR A 43 0.30 -16.16 5.26
N ILE A 44 -0.37 -15.44 4.36
CA ILE A 44 -1.39 -14.44 4.69
C ILE A 44 -2.62 -14.74 3.83
N ALA A 45 -3.80 -14.78 4.45
CA ALA A 45 -5.04 -14.93 3.69
C ALA A 45 -5.31 -13.68 2.87
N ALA A 46 -5.58 -13.87 1.57
CA ALA A 46 -5.83 -12.77 0.64
C ALA A 46 -7.04 -11.89 1.06
N SER A 47 -7.96 -12.40 1.88
CA SER A 47 -9.08 -11.63 2.43
C SER A 47 -8.61 -10.45 3.29
N TYR A 48 -7.55 -10.60 4.09
CA TYR A 48 -7.00 -9.51 4.90
C TYR A 48 -6.38 -8.41 4.03
N VAL A 49 -5.65 -8.81 2.99
CA VAL A 49 -5.05 -7.86 2.03
C VAL A 49 -6.14 -7.06 1.32
N LYS A 50 -7.14 -7.76 0.77
CA LYS A 50 -8.28 -7.14 0.06
C LYS A 50 -9.05 -6.19 0.97
N TRP A 51 -9.27 -6.56 2.23
CA TRP A 51 -9.98 -5.71 3.19
C TRP A 51 -9.24 -4.40 3.47
N LEU A 52 -7.92 -4.45 3.66
CA LEU A 52 -7.09 -3.27 3.91
C LEU A 52 -6.93 -2.38 2.66
N GLU A 53 -6.70 -2.99 1.49
CA GLU A 53 -6.58 -2.24 0.23
C GLU A 53 -7.90 -1.56 -0.16
N ALA A 54 -9.05 -2.21 0.09
CA ALA A 54 -10.36 -1.61 -0.09
C ALA A 54 -10.59 -0.40 0.83
N ALA A 55 -9.93 -0.36 1.99
CA ALA A 55 -9.92 0.80 2.89
C ALA A 55 -8.91 1.89 2.49
N GLY A 56 -8.19 1.72 1.37
CA GLY A 56 -7.21 2.68 0.86
C GLY A 56 -5.81 2.56 1.44
N ALA A 57 -5.52 1.50 2.21
CA ALA A 57 -4.19 1.22 2.74
C ALA A 57 -3.29 0.48 1.75
N GLN A 58 -1.99 0.54 1.98
CA GLN A 58 -0.99 -0.32 1.35
C GLN A 58 -0.57 -1.40 2.36
N VAL A 59 -0.40 -2.64 1.91
CA VAL A 59 -0.12 -3.79 2.79
C VAL A 59 1.32 -4.24 2.64
N VAL A 60 2.01 -4.44 3.77
CA VAL A 60 3.35 -5.03 3.83
C VAL A 60 3.32 -6.32 4.66
N PRO A 61 3.73 -7.47 4.10
CA PRO A 61 3.81 -8.70 4.86
C PRO A 61 4.96 -8.65 5.87
N ILE A 62 4.70 -9.00 7.13
CA ILE A 62 5.70 -9.16 8.19
C ILE A 62 5.95 -10.66 8.38
N PRO A 63 7.16 -11.18 8.07
CA PRO A 63 7.48 -12.59 8.29
C PRO A 63 7.34 -12.97 9.77
N HIS A 64 6.73 -14.13 10.06
CA HIS A 64 6.55 -14.63 11.43
C HIS A 64 7.87 -15.02 12.11
N TYR A 65 8.89 -15.30 11.30
CA TYR A 65 10.25 -15.61 11.75
C TYR A 65 11.13 -14.37 11.88
N GLU A 66 10.56 -13.16 11.76
CA GLU A 66 11.32 -11.93 11.84
C GLU A 66 11.67 -11.56 13.28
N THR A 67 12.84 -10.94 13.48
CA THR A 67 13.27 -10.52 14.83
C THR A 67 12.57 -9.25 15.28
N ARG A 68 12.34 -9.12 16.60
CA ARG A 68 11.72 -7.92 17.18
C ARG A 68 12.53 -6.66 16.85
N GLU A 69 13.85 -6.75 16.88
CA GLU A 69 14.77 -5.65 16.64
C GLU A 69 14.65 -5.15 15.19
N HIS A 70 14.52 -6.07 14.24
CA HIS A 70 14.30 -5.72 12.84
C HIS A 70 12.92 -5.08 12.64
N ILE A 71 11.86 -5.65 13.21
CA ILE A 71 10.51 -5.06 13.14
C ILE A 71 10.50 -3.64 13.72
N MET A 72 11.11 -3.44 14.89
CA MET A 72 11.21 -2.12 15.52
C MET A 72 12.00 -1.12 14.67
N ARG A 73 13.03 -1.58 13.95
CA ARG A 73 13.77 -0.75 13.01
C ARG A 73 12.90 -0.30 11.83
N LEU A 74 12.11 -1.22 11.25
CA LEU A 74 11.18 -0.90 10.16
C LEU A 74 10.11 0.09 10.60
N LEU A 75 9.52 -0.10 11.80
CA LEU A 75 8.53 0.81 12.35
C LEU A 75 9.07 2.22 12.56
N LYS A 76 10.33 2.35 12.99
CA LYS A 76 10.99 3.65 13.18
C LYS A 76 11.20 4.41 11.86
N MET A 77 11.30 3.72 10.73
CA MET A 77 11.53 4.35 9.42
C MET A 77 10.26 4.99 8.83
N VAL A 78 9.08 4.57 9.27
CA VAL A 78 7.76 5.00 8.76
C VAL A 78 7.11 6.11 9.60
N SER A 79 7.67 6.39 10.78
CA SER A 79 7.18 7.37 11.76
C SER A 79 7.87 8.74 11.66
#